data_AF-A0AAW1NPB2-F1
#
_entry.id   AF-A0AAW1NPB2-F1
#
_cell.length_a   1.000
_cell.length_b   1.000
_cell.length_c   1.000
_cell.angle_alpha   90.00
_cell.angle_beta   90.00
_cell.angle_gamma   90.00
#
_symmetry.space_group_name_H-M   'P 1'
#
loop_
_entity.id
_entity.type
_entity.pdbx_description
1 polymer ?
#
loop_
_entity_poly.entity_id
_entity_poly.type
_entity_poly.pdbx_seq_one_letter_code
_entity_poly.pdbx_strand_id
1 'polypeptide(L)'
;MAVTVVPGQVLLAPAHQARAHRCQGVRSKAAKASAGPAIGLPPALEKIVTLFRMVPDAKLKYQQLLAYAKQLPVLPPELHTTEHKVQGCVSQVWVVGSLDDQGNLSWRADSDSALTKGLAALLVQGLSGVPPEMVVKLDPEWISQMGLQQSLTPSRNNGFFNMFKLMQQKSLELLMVQERGPRQASASASEDAAGTSSSASAVGSAEPSPAARGNGASAPAHSAGTPAAPPASSTTPVRDSMDEKLRAALQPSALTIHDESAQHAGHAAMRHGHAGSGGETHFRIQLISSKFEGLKTMQRHRLVYQVLKEELAGPVHALSLETKSPAEA
;
A
#
# COMPACT_ATOMS: atom_id res chain seq x y z
N MET A 1 -34.76 -79.35 44.15
CA MET A 1 -34.22 -79.22 45.52
C MET A 1 -33.85 -77.76 45.74
N ALA A 2 -34.51 -77.12 46.69
CA ALA A 2 -34.22 -75.76 47.15
C ALA A 2 -33.08 -75.80 48.16
N VAL A 3 -32.15 -74.85 48.12
CA VAL A 3 -31.46 -74.33 49.32
C VAL A 3 -31.12 -72.86 49.11
N THR A 4 -31.73 -72.05 49.96
CA THR A 4 -31.47 -70.63 50.24
C THR A 4 -30.35 -70.52 51.26
N VAL A 5 -29.38 -69.60 51.12
CA VAL A 5 -28.67 -68.94 52.25
C VAL A 5 -28.16 -67.55 51.82
N VAL A 6 -28.45 -66.56 52.65
CA VAL A 6 -27.96 -65.16 52.77
C VAL A 6 -27.48 -65.03 54.25
N PRO A 7 -26.74 -64.03 54.82
CA PRO A 7 -25.96 -62.85 54.34
C PRO A 7 -24.52 -62.74 54.93
N GLY A 8 -23.80 -61.65 54.58
CA GLY A 8 -22.71 -61.08 55.39
C GLY A 8 -22.50 -59.58 55.09
N GLN A 9 -22.87 -58.70 56.05
CA GLN A 9 -22.56 -57.27 56.08
C GLN A 9 -21.05 -57.03 56.21
N VAL A 10 -20.46 -55.91 55.79
CA VAL A 10 -20.22 -54.64 56.54
C VAL A 10 -19.19 -53.90 55.62
N LEU A 11 -19.20 -52.61 55.25
CA LEU A 11 -19.24 -51.36 56.01
C LEU A 11 -19.43 -50.19 55.00
N LEU A 12 -20.25 -49.21 55.35
CA LEU A 12 -20.43 -47.93 54.65
C LEU A 12 -19.36 -46.90 55.10
N ALA A 13 -18.85 -46.07 54.18
CA ALA A 13 -18.17 -44.81 54.49
C ALA A 13 -18.36 -43.79 53.33
N PRO A 14 -18.34 -42.48 53.60
CA PRO A 14 -19.43 -41.59 53.17
C PRO A 14 -19.15 -40.73 51.92
N ALA A 15 -20.26 -40.25 51.36
CA ALA A 15 -20.36 -39.27 50.29
C ALA A 15 -19.69 -37.93 50.66
N HIS A 16 -18.70 -37.53 49.86
CA HIS A 16 -18.14 -36.20 49.92
C HIS A 16 -19.04 -35.23 49.13
N GLN A 17 -19.72 -34.35 49.87
CA GLN A 17 -20.40 -33.17 49.35
C GLN A 17 -19.40 -32.29 48.58
N ALA A 18 -19.57 -32.19 47.27
CA ALA A 18 -18.96 -31.13 46.48
C ALA A 18 -19.79 -29.86 46.64
N ARG A 19 -19.26 -28.93 47.43
CA ARG A 19 -19.76 -27.57 47.62
C ARG A 19 -19.94 -26.85 46.28
N ALA A 20 -21.16 -26.37 46.03
CA ALA A 20 -21.44 -25.36 45.04
C ALA A 20 -20.77 -24.03 45.43
N HIS A 21 -19.61 -23.74 44.83
CA HIS A 21 -19.01 -22.43 44.90
C HIS A 21 -19.68 -21.51 43.87
N ARG A 22 -20.60 -20.71 44.40
CA ARG A 22 -21.20 -19.50 43.83
C ARG A 22 -20.13 -18.64 43.15
N CYS A 23 -20.02 -18.73 41.82
CA CYS A 23 -19.25 -17.78 41.02
C CYS A 23 -20.01 -16.44 41.02
N GLN A 24 -19.57 -15.53 41.88
CA GLN A 24 -19.99 -14.13 41.84
C GLN A 24 -19.52 -13.52 40.52
N GLY A 25 -20.47 -12.97 39.77
CA GLY A 25 -20.23 -12.27 38.53
C GLY A 25 -19.29 -11.10 38.73
N VAL A 26 -18.12 -11.18 38.11
CA VAL A 26 -17.27 -10.01 37.87
C VAL A 26 -17.86 -9.31 36.65
N ARG A 27 -18.62 -8.25 36.90
CA ARG A 27 -19.02 -7.29 35.87
C ARG A 27 -17.75 -6.64 35.32
N SER A 28 -17.31 -7.06 34.14
CA SER A 28 -16.26 -6.36 33.39
C SER A 28 -16.76 -4.95 33.08
N LYS A 29 -16.23 -3.97 33.80
CA LYS A 29 -16.46 -2.54 33.58
C LYS A 29 -15.88 -2.20 32.21
N ALA A 30 -16.74 -1.85 31.25
CA ALA A 30 -16.33 -1.34 29.96
C ALA A 30 -15.39 -0.14 30.17
N ALA A 31 -14.13 -0.31 29.78
CA ALA A 31 -13.14 0.75 29.83
C ALA A 31 -13.53 1.81 28.80
N LYS A 32 -13.86 2.99 29.30
CA LYS A 32 -14.20 4.19 28.55
C LYS A 32 -12.94 4.61 27.77
N ALA A 33 -12.97 4.51 26.45
CA ALA A 33 -11.92 5.05 25.59
C ALA A 33 -11.90 6.58 25.75
N SER A 34 -10.85 7.09 26.37
CA SER A 34 -10.54 8.52 26.39
C SER A 34 -9.44 8.81 25.38
N ALA A 35 -9.75 9.74 24.46
CA ALA A 35 -8.84 10.37 23.51
C ALA A 35 -7.56 10.89 24.18
N GLY A 36 -6.38 10.88 23.56
CA GLY A 36 -5.90 10.29 22.31
C GLY A 36 -4.36 10.40 22.36
N PRO A 37 -3.55 9.51 21.76
CA PRO A 37 -2.10 9.52 22.01
C PRO A 37 -1.24 9.84 20.80
N ALA A 38 -0.01 10.24 21.10
CA ALA A 38 1.12 10.45 20.19
C ALA A 38 1.19 9.39 19.09
N ILE A 39 1.50 9.81 17.86
CA ILE A 39 1.43 8.98 16.64
C ILE A 39 2.43 7.81 16.76
N GLY A 40 1.92 6.68 17.22
CA GLY A 40 2.56 5.38 17.27
C GLY A 40 1.71 4.36 16.51
N LEU A 41 2.25 3.16 16.30
CA LEU A 41 1.54 2.10 15.58
C LEU A 41 0.26 1.67 16.32
N PRO A 42 -0.79 1.22 15.62
CA PRO A 42 -1.91 0.53 16.23
C PRO A 42 -1.42 -0.58 17.16
N PRO A 43 -2.00 -0.79 18.35
CA PRO A 43 -1.50 -1.79 19.31
C PRO A 43 -1.39 -3.21 18.72
N ALA A 44 -2.34 -3.58 17.84
CA ALA A 44 -2.30 -4.85 17.13
C ALA A 44 -1.11 -4.93 16.16
N LEU A 45 -0.87 -3.86 15.38
CA LEU A 45 0.26 -3.77 14.46
C LEU A 45 1.59 -3.76 15.19
N GLU A 46 1.71 -2.99 16.28
CA GLU A 46 2.93 -2.92 17.10
C GLU A 46 3.31 -4.30 17.66
N LYS A 47 2.32 -5.07 18.12
CA LYS A 47 2.52 -6.44 18.58
C LYS A 47 3.04 -7.33 17.45
N ILE A 48 2.47 -7.23 16.25
CA ILE A 48 2.93 -8.00 15.07
C ILE A 48 4.37 -7.64 14.72
N VAL A 49 4.68 -6.33 14.63
CA VAL A 49 6.04 -5.83 14.34
C VAL A 49 7.03 -6.37 15.36
N THR A 50 6.71 -6.31 16.65
CA THR A 50 7.55 -6.81 17.74
C THR A 50 7.81 -8.32 17.60
N LEU A 51 6.77 -9.11 17.32
CA LEU A 51 6.90 -10.56 17.16
C LEU A 51 7.83 -10.92 15.99
N PHE A 52 7.70 -10.26 14.84
CA PHE A 52 8.54 -10.55 13.67
C PHE A 52 10.00 -10.12 13.88
N ARG A 53 10.24 -9.05 14.64
CA ARG A 53 11.61 -8.62 15.02
C ARG A 53 12.31 -9.63 15.93
N MET A 54 11.55 -10.32 16.78
CA MET A 54 12.09 -11.32 17.71
C MET A 54 12.49 -12.64 17.04
N VAL A 55 12.04 -12.90 15.82
CA VAL A 55 12.37 -14.13 15.09
C VAL A 55 13.62 -13.87 14.23
N PRO A 56 14.81 -14.41 14.56
CA PRO A 56 16.02 -14.16 13.76
C PRO A 56 16.08 -15.00 12.48
N ASP A 57 15.46 -16.19 12.49
CA ASP A 57 15.55 -17.14 11.38
C ASP A 57 14.54 -16.83 10.26
N ALA A 58 15.04 -16.69 9.04
CA ALA A 58 14.23 -16.35 7.86
C ALA A 58 13.18 -17.43 7.52
N LYS A 59 13.49 -18.71 7.76
CA LYS A 59 12.56 -19.80 7.52
C LYS A 59 11.41 -19.78 8.53
N LEU A 60 11.68 -19.47 9.80
CA LEU A 60 10.65 -19.28 10.83
C LEU A 60 9.75 -18.07 10.51
N LYS A 61 10.31 -16.93 10.06
CA LYS A 61 9.50 -15.79 9.59
C LYS A 61 8.55 -16.20 8.46
N TYR A 62 9.05 -16.97 7.50
CA TYR A 62 8.24 -17.49 6.40
C TYR A 62 7.12 -18.41 6.87
N GLN A 63 7.42 -19.35 7.77
CA GLN A 63 6.41 -20.25 8.35
C GLN A 63 5.35 -19.48 9.13
N GLN A 64 5.77 -18.46 9.88
CA GLN A 64 4.87 -17.58 10.61
C GLN A 64 3.93 -16.84 9.66
N LEU A 65 4.42 -16.26 8.56
CA LEU A 65 3.57 -15.65 7.52
C LEU A 65 2.53 -16.63 6.98
N LEU A 66 2.91 -17.87 6.70
CA LEU A 66 1.96 -18.89 6.26
C LEU A 66 0.91 -19.24 7.32
N ALA A 67 1.24 -19.12 8.61
CA ALA A 67 0.27 -19.29 9.68
C ALA A 67 -0.76 -18.15 9.70
N TYR A 68 -0.33 -16.89 9.53
CA TYR A 68 -1.23 -15.75 9.39
C TYR A 68 -2.13 -15.89 8.16
N ALA A 69 -1.60 -16.38 7.02
CA ALA A 69 -2.37 -16.59 5.80
C ALA A 69 -3.58 -17.53 6.00
N LYS A 70 -3.44 -18.53 6.88
CA LYS A 70 -4.51 -19.51 7.19
C LYS A 70 -5.59 -18.95 8.11
N GLN A 71 -5.30 -17.87 8.84
CA GLN A 71 -6.24 -17.25 9.77
C GLN A 71 -7.17 -16.25 9.08
N LEU A 72 -6.85 -15.83 7.85
CA LEU A 72 -7.72 -14.95 7.09
C LEU A 72 -9.01 -15.66 6.70
N PRO A 73 -10.18 -15.06 7.02
CA PRO A 73 -11.46 -15.52 6.48
C PRO A 73 -11.42 -15.55 4.96
N VAL A 74 -12.12 -16.50 4.36
CA VAL A 74 -12.26 -16.55 2.90
C VAL A 74 -12.98 -15.28 2.43
N LEU A 75 -12.40 -14.62 1.43
CA LEU A 75 -13.03 -13.50 0.75
C LEU A 75 -13.99 -14.07 -0.32
N PRO A 76 -15.29 -13.70 -0.27
CA PRO A 76 -16.25 -14.12 -1.28
C PRO A 76 -15.78 -13.75 -2.71
N PRO A 77 -15.98 -14.63 -3.72
CA PRO A 77 -15.53 -14.40 -5.09
C PRO A 77 -16.05 -13.09 -5.73
N GLU A 78 -17.22 -12.64 -5.30
CA GLU A 78 -17.87 -11.42 -5.78
C GLU A 78 -17.08 -10.16 -5.41
N LEU A 79 -16.23 -10.25 -4.38
CA LEU A 79 -15.39 -9.15 -3.94
C LEU A 79 -14.02 -9.14 -4.63
N HIS A 80 -13.69 -10.11 -5.48
CA HIS A 80 -12.46 -10.11 -6.30
C HIS A 80 -12.57 -9.20 -7.54
N THR A 81 -13.03 -7.96 -7.32
CA THR A 81 -13.21 -6.95 -8.39
C THR A 81 -11.92 -6.17 -8.67
N THR A 82 -11.87 -5.46 -9.79
CA THR A 82 -10.75 -4.56 -10.13
C THR A 82 -10.61 -3.40 -9.13
N GLU A 83 -11.70 -2.97 -8.51
CA GLU A 83 -11.74 -1.91 -7.49
C GLU A 83 -11.05 -2.32 -6.18
N HIS A 84 -11.10 -3.59 -5.82
CA HIS A 84 -10.43 -4.12 -4.63
C HIS A 84 -9.01 -4.60 -4.91
N LYS A 85 -8.60 -4.63 -6.18
CA LYS A 85 -7.33 -5.23 -6.59
C LYS A 85 -6.14 -4.32 -6.33
N VAL A 86 -5.12 -4.85 -5.65
CA VAL A 86 -3.84 -4.18 -5.43
C VAL A 86 -3.01 -4.21 -6.70
N GLN A 87 -2.58 -3.04 -7.17
CA GLN A 87 -1.77 -2.90 -8.38
C GLN A 87 -0.27 -3.06 -8.09
N GLY A 88 0.50 -3.42 -9.11
CA GLY A 88 1.96 -3.59 -9.00
C GLY A 88 2.43 -4.87 -8.28
N CYS A 89 1.49 -5.72 -7.84
CA CYS A 89 1.77 -7.04 -7.30
C CYS A 89 1.93 -8.08 -8.41
N VAL A 90 2.87 -8.98 -8.20
CA VAL A 90 3.08 -10.17 -9.05
C VAL A 90 1.97 -11.21 -8.85
N SER A 91 1.63 -11.46 -7.58
CA SER A 91 0.48 -12.24 -7.16
C SER A 91 -0.75 -11.35 -7.23
N GLN A 92 -1.91 -11.94 -7.52
CA GLN A 92 -3.16 -11.20 -7.42
C GLN A 92 -3.52 -11.04 -5.94
N VAL A 93 -3.86 -9.81 -5.54
CA VAL A 93 -4.24 -9.48 -4.17
C VAL A 93 -5.45 -8.57 -4.21
N TRP A 94 -6.41 -8.83 -3.33
CA TRP A 94 -7.59 -7.98 -3.15
C TRP A 94 -7.71 -7.56 -1.69
N VAL A 95 -8.10 -6.31 -1.46
CA VAL A 95 -8.31 -5.75 -0.14
C VAL A 95 -9.63 -4.97 -0.13
N VAL A 96 -10.47 -5.29 0.85
CA VAL A 96 -11.79 -4.70 1.07
C VAL A 96 -11.82 -4.11 2.47
N GLY A 97 -12.24 -2.85 2.56
CA GLY A 97 -12.42 -2.14 3.82
C GLY A 97 -13.87 -1.71 3.99
N SER A 98 -14.37 -1.80 5.21
CA SER A 98 -15.65 -1.21 5.62
C SER A 98 -15.48 -0.56 6.99
N LEU A 99 -16.49 0.19 7.42
CA LEU A 99 -16.58 0.70 8.79
C LEU A 99 -17.50 -0.22 9.59
N ASP A 100 -17.15 -0.47 10.85
CA ASP A 100 -18.04 -1.11 11.82
C ASP A 100 -18.99 -0.08 12.46
N ASP A 101 -19.89 -0.55 13.33
CA ASP A 101 -20.88 0.28 14.02
C ASP A 101 -20.24 1.38 14.91
N GLN A 102 -18.96 1.23 15.25
CA GLN A 102 -18.19 2.17 16.06
C GLN A 102 -17.40 3.16 15.20
N GLY A 103 -17.47 3.05 13.86
CA GLY A 103 -16.69 3.85 12.93
C GLY A 103 -15.23 3.40 12.80
N ASN A 104 -14.88 2.20 13.27
CA ASN A 104 -13.54 1.65 13.08
C ASN A 104 -13.46 0.83 11.79
N LEU A 105 -12.26 0.76 11.22
CA LEU A 105 -11.99 -0.01 10.01
C LEU A 105 -12.12 -1.52 10.26
N SER A 106 -12.79 -2.21 9.36
CA SER A 106 -12.84 -3.66 9.26
C SER A 106 -12.28 -4.08 7.91
N TRP A 107 -11.19 -4.86 7.92
CA TRP A 107 -10.50 -5.28 6.70
C TRP A 107 -10.71 -6.74 6.37
N ARG A 108 -10.79 -7.02 5.08
CA ARG A 108 -10.73 -8.36 4.51
C ARG A 108 -9.75 -8.35 3.35
N ALA A 109 -9.03 -9.43 3.17
CA ALA A 109 -8.10 -9.56 2.05
C ALA A 109 -7.96 -11.00 1.58
N ASP A 110 -7.54 -11.16 0.35
CA ASP A 110 -7.21 -12.46 -0.22
C ASP A 110 -6.12 -12.35 -1.28
N SER A 111 -5.47 -13.48 -1.58
CA SER A 111 -4.41 -13.55 -2.58
C SER A 111 -4.25 -14.97 -3.12
N ASP A 112 -3.93 -15.07 -4.42
CA ASP A 112 -3.66 -16.34 -5.11
C ASP A 112 -2.35 -17.03 -4.63
N SER A 113 -1.47 -16.28 -3.97
CA SER A 113 -0.24 -16.80 -3.37
C SER A 113 -0.33 -16.86 -1.86
N ALA A 114 0.00 -18.02 -1.27
CA ALA A 114 -0.05 -18.23 0.18
C ALA A 114 0.84 -17.26 0.96
N LEU A 115 2.03 -16.93 0.46
CA LEU A 115 2.92 -15.99 1.16
C LEU A 115 2.41 -14.55 1.06
N THR A 116 1.96 -14.13 -0.13
CA THR A 116 1.40 -12.79 -0.32
C THR A 116 0.11 -12.63 0.48
N LYS A 117 -0.70 -13.70 0.61
CA LYS A 117 -1.84 -13.76 1.53
C LYS A 117 -1.42 -13.62 2.99
N GLY A 118 -0.29 -14.19 3.38
CA GLY A 118 0.30 -13.99 4.71
C GLY A 118 0.68 -12.54 4.98
N LEU A 119 1.24 -11.83 3.99
CA LEU A 119 1.53 -10.40 4.10
C LEU A 119 0.26 -9.57 4.23
N ALA A 120 -0.76 -9.84 3.41
CA ALA A 120 -2.05 -9.19 3.52
C ALA A 120 -2.69 -9.43 4.90
N ALA A 121 -2.54 -10.64 5.46
CA ALA A 121 -3.05 -10.98 6.78
C ALA A 121 -2.43 -10.12 7.91
N LEU A 122 -1.14 -9.78 7.82
CA LEU A 122 -0.51 -8.90 8.80
C LEU A 122 -1.15 -7.50 8.80
N LEU A 123 -1.45 -6.97 7.61
CA LEU A 123 -2.11 -5.67 7.48
C LEU A 123 -3.55 -5.73 7.96
N VAL A 124 -4.31 -6.76 7.57
CA VAL A 124 -5.69 -6.95 8.02
C VAL A 124 -5.74 -7.00 9.54
N GLN A 125 -4.88 -7.80 10.18
CA GLN A 125 -4.88 -7.96 11.63
C GLN A 125 -4.32 -6.74 12.37
N GLY A 126 -3.35 -6.04 11.78
CA GLY A 126 -2.74 -4.86 12.38
C GLY A 126 -3.56 -3.58 12.28
N LEU A 127 -4.38 -3.46 11.22
CA LEU A 127 -5.10 -2.23 10.87
C LEU A 127 -6.63 -2.32 11.02
N SER A 128 -7.17 -3.47 11.43
CA SER A 128 -8.58 -3.58 11.79
C SER A 128 -8.83 -3.10 13.22
N GLY A 129 -10.02 -2.58 13.49
CA GLY A 129 -10.43 -2.08 14.81
C GLY A 129 -9.85 -0.73 15.20
N VAL A 130 -9.28 0.01 14.23
CA VAL A 130 -8.78 1.38 14.43
C VAL A 130 -9.54 2.37 13.55
N PRO A 131 -9.63 3.65 13.95
CA PRO A 131 -10.32 4.65 13.18
C PRO A 131 -9.56 5.02 11.89
N PRO A 132 -10.25 5.41 10.80
CA PRO A 132 -9.61 5.67 9.50
C PRO A 132 -8.49 6.71 9.54
N GLU A 133 -8.65 7.76 10.35
CA GLU A 133 -7.69 8.86 10.49
C GLU A 133 -6.34 8.37 11.02
N MET A 134 -6.35 7.31 11.84
CA MET A 134 -5.11 6.71 12.33
C MET A 134 -4.35 6.07 11.18
N VAL A 135 -5.00 5.24 10.36
CA VAL A 135 -4.36 4.51 9.25
C VAL A 135 -3.84 5.45 8.17
N VAL A 136 -4.59 6.49 7.83
CA VAL A 136 -4.18 7.53 6.87
C VAL A 136 -2.88 8.22 7.31
N LYS A 137 -2.69 8.43 8.62
CA LYS A 137 -1.52 9.12 9.18
C LYS A 137 -0.32 8.21 9.47
N LEU A 138 -0.45 6.90 9.29
CA LEU A 138 0.66 5.98 9.56
C LEU A 138 1.80 6.18 8.56
N ASP A 139 2.99 6.40 9.09
CA ASP A 139 4.24 6.45 8.33
C ASP A 139 4.59 5.04 7.83
N PRO A 140 4.79 4.80 6.52
CA PRO A 140 5.18 3.49 5.99
C PRO A 140 6.48 2.90 6.57
N GLU A 141 7.33 3.69 7.24
CA GLU A 141 8.64 3.26 7.77
C GLU A 141 8.56 2.03 8.70
N TRP A 142 7.42 1.81 9.37
CA TRP A 142 7.23 0.62 10.21
C TRP A 142 7.38 -0.70 9.44
N ILE A 143 7.12 -0.69 8.12
CA ILE A 143 7.27 -1.87 7.25
C ILE A 143 8.73 -2.33 7.23
N SER A 144 9.66 -1.39 7.11
CA SER A 144 11.09 -1.66 7.16
C SER A 144 11.51 -2.12 8.56
N GLN A 145 10.98 -1.47 9.60
CA GLN A 145 11.26 -1.81 11.01
C GLN A 145 10.78 -3.20 11.42
N MET A 146 9.75 -3.76 10.76
CA MET A 146 9.31 -5.14 10.98
C MET A 146 10.40 -6.18 10.65
N GLY A 147 11.41 -5.80 9.85
CA GLY A 147 12.55 -6.66 9.54
C GLY A 147 12.18 -7.85 8.65
N LEU A 148 11.07 -7.76 7.92
CA LEU A 148 10.61 -8.82 7.03
C LEU A 148 11.22 -8.74 5.63
N GLN A 149 11.66 -7.55 5.23
CA GLN A 149 12.15 -7.26 3.88
C GLN A 149 13.35 -8.12 3.47
N GLN A 150 14.22 -8.47 4.42
CA GLN A 150 15.41 -9.31 4.18
C GLN A 150 15.05 -10.77 3.86
N SER A 151 13.85 -11.23 4.25
CA SER A 151 13.38 -12.60 4.03
C SER A 151 12.48 -12.74 2.80
N LEU A 152 12.23 -11.65 2.08
CA LEU A 152 11.32 -11.59 0.95
C LEU A 152 12.05 -11.16 -0.33
N THR A 153 11.52 -11.57 -1.48
CA THR A 153 11.99 -11.07 -2.78
C THR A 153 11.58 -9.61 -2.98
N PRO A 154 12.32 -8.80 -3.74
CA PRO A 154 11.99 -7.38 -3.99
C PRO A 154 10.54 -7.14 -4.42
N SER A 155 10.01 -7.96 -5.34
CA SER A 155 8.62 -7.86 -5.79
C SER A 155 7.58 -8.06 -4.68
N ARG A 156 7.88 -8.86 -3.66
CA ARG A 156 6.98 -9.08 -2.52
C ARG A 156 7.04 -7.93 -1.52
N ASN A 157 8.21 -7.32 -1.35
CA ASN A 157 8.35 -6.09 -0.55
C ASN A 157 7.54 -4.95 -1.17
N ASN A 158 7.66 -4.76 -2.48
CA ASN A 158 6.87 -3.76 -3.20
C ASN A 158 5.37 -4.07 -3.12
N GLY A 159 4.99 -5.34 -3.29
CA GLY A 159 3.60 -5.75 -3.12
C GLY A 159 3.05 -5.45 -1.72
N PHE A 160 3.84 -5.68 -0.66
CA PHE A 160 3.45 -5.37 0.71
C PHE A 160 3.23 -3.88 0.95
N PHE A 161 4.14 -3.05 0.43
CA PHE A 161 3.98 -1.60 0.48
C PHE A 161 2.73 -1.13 -0.29
N ASN A 162 2.49 -1.66 -1.50
CA ASN A 162 1.32 -1.31 -2.30
C ASN A 162 -0.01 -1.73 -1.63
N MET A 163 -0.03 -2.88 -0.95
CA MET A 163 -1.18 -3.31 -0.14
C MET A 163 -1.48 -2.26 0.93
N PHE A 164 -0.47 -1.84 1.69
CA PHE A 164 -0.63 -0.82 2.72
C PHE A 164 -1.11 0.51 2.15
N LYS A 165 -0.55 0.97 1.03
CA LYS A 165 -0.95 2.21 0.36
C LYS A 165 -2.41 2.19 -0.10
N LEU A 166 -2.86 1.08 -0.69
CA LEU A 166 -4.27 0.92 -1.05
C LEU A 166 -5.18 1.00 0.19
N MET A 167 -4.76 0.40 1.31
CA MET A 167 -5.51 0.49 2.57
C MET A 167 -5.56 1.92 3.11
N GLN A 168 -4.48 2.70 3.02
CA GLN A 168 -4.50 4.12 3.36
C GLN A 168 -5.48 4.91 2.49
N GLN A 169 -5.44 4.68 1.17
CA GLN A 169 -6.37 5.34 0.23
C GLN A 169 -7.83 4.99 0.53
N LYS A 170 -8.15 3.71 0.72
CA LYS A 170 -9.51 3.26 1.07
C LYS A 170 -9.97 3.78 2.45
N SER A 171 -9.04 3.92 3.40
CA SER A 171 -9.35 4.54 4.69
C SER A 171 -9.77 6.00 4.52
N LEU A 172 -9.07 6.76 3.67
CA LEU A 172 -9.42 8.14 3.37
C LEU A 172 -10.79 8.26 2.69
N GLU A 173 -11.10 7.36 1.76
CA GLU A 173 -12.41 7.30 1.11
C GLU A 173 -13.54 7.04 2.13
N LEU A 174 -13.38 6.04 3.00
CA LEU A 174 -14.35 5.72 4.04
C LEU A 174 -14.54 6.89 5.03
N LEU A 175 -13.47 7.60 5.34
CA LEU A 175 -13.51 8.81 6.18
C LEU A 175 -14.39 9.90 5.53
N MET A 176 -14.21 10.17 4.24
CA MET A 176 -15.00 11.17 3.51
C MET A 176 -16.48 10.79 3.38
N VAL A 177 -16.78 9.49 3.25
CA VAL A 177 -18.17 9.00 3.22
C VAL A 177 -18.83 9.18 4.59
N GLN A 178 -18.10 8.98 5.69
CA GLN A 178 -18.63 9.16 7.04
C GLN A 178 -18.95 10.63 7.37
N GLU A 179 -18.15 11.57 6.86
CA GLU A 179 -18.43 13.01 7.00
C GLU A 179 -19.64 13.47 6.18
N ARG A 180 -19.99 12.75 5.10
CA ARG A 180 -21.18 12.97 4.27
C ARG A 180 -22.46 12.28 4.77
N GLY A 181 -22.39 11.54 5.89
CA GLY A 181 -23.59 11.06 6.62
C GLY A 181 -24.50 12.22 7.05
N PRO A 182 -25.81 11.99 7.29
CA PRO A 182 -26.86 12.99 7.12
C PRO A 182 -26.74 14.17 8.11
N ARG A 183 -25.98 15.20 7.75
CA ARG A 183 -26.08 16.52 8.33
C ARG A 183 -27.09 17.34 7.52
N GLN A 184 -28.25 17.56 8.14
CA GLN A 184 -29.29 18.57 7.83
C GLN A 184 -30.17 18.34 6.59
N ALA A 185 -31.19 17.49 6.77
CA ALA A 185 -32.54 17.81 6.34
C ALA A 185 -33.26 18.56 7.48
N SER A 186 -32.93 19.84 7.67
CA SER A 186 -33.74 20.78 8.45
C SER A 186 -33.29 22.22 8.19
N ALA A 187 -34.23 23.04 7.72
CA ALA A 187 -34.14 24.46 7.29
C ALA A 187 -33.56 24.65 5.87
N SER A 188 -34.26 25.18 4.87
CA SER A 188 -35.48 26.00 4.89
C SER A 188 -36.19 25.90 3.54
N ALA A 189 -37.48 25.60 3.59
CA ALA A 189 -38.42 26.02 2.56
C ALA A 189 -38.76 27.48 2.87
N SER A 190 -38.50 28.36 1.92
CA SER A 190 -39.31 29.54 1.66
C SER A 190 -39.09 29.92 0.20
N GLU A 191 -40.15 29.69 -0.56
CA GLU A 191 -40.42 30.27 -1.87
C GLU A 191 -40.22 31.80 -1.80
N ASP A 192 -39.66 32.41 -2.85
CA ASP A 192 -40.48 33.24 -3.72
C ASP A 192 -39.70 33.80 -4.93
N ALA A 193 -40.50 34.12 -5.94
CA ALA A 193 -40.18 34.29 -7.34
C ALA A 193 -39.75 35.71 -7.76
N ALA A 194 -39.57 35.84 -9.09
CA ALA A 194 -39.40 37.03 -9.93
C ALA A 194 -37.97 37.59 -10.03
N GLY A 195 -37.46 38.00 -11.20
CA GLY A 195 -38.01 38.08 -12.54
C GLY A 195 -36.99 38.73 -13.49
N THR A 196 -37.09 38.37 -14.76
CA THR A 196 -37.05 39.28 -15.93
C THR A 196 -35.76 40.07 -16.25
N SER A 197 -35.08 39.55 -17.29
CA SER A 197 -34.70 40.24 -18.54
C SER A 197 -33.41 41.08 -18.67
N SER A 198 -32.99 41.13 -19.94
CA SER A 198 -32.25 42.18 -20.65
C SER A 198 -30.72 41.99 -20.67
N SER A 199 -30.16 41.47 -21.78
CA SER A 199 -29.75 42.18 -23.02
C SER A 199 -28.49 43.02 -22.78
N ALA A 200 -27.52 43.20 -23.68
CA ALA A 200 -27.11 42.71 -24.98
C ALA A 200 -25.81 43.49 -25.27
N SER A 201 -25.03 43.01 -26.24
CA SER A 201 -24.03 43.80 -27.01
C SER A 201 -22.71 44.15 -26.30
N ALA A 202 -21.58 44.33 -26.97
CA ALA A 202 -21.05 43.98 -28.28
C ALA A 202 -19.66 44.67 -28.35
N VAL A 203 -18.82 44.24 -29.30
CA VAL A 203 -17.65 44.98 -29.86
C VAL A 203 -16.43 45.04 -28.92
N GLY A 204 -15.18 44.80 -29.34
CA GLY A 204 -14.56 44.60 -30.64
C GLY A 204 -13.15 45.21 -30.62
N SER A 205 -12.30 44.76 -31.55
CA SER A 205 -11.01 45.37 -31.96
C SER A 205 -9.84 45.16 -30.99
N ALA A 206 -8.58 45.00 -31.40
CA ALA A 206 -7.91 44.72 -32.67
C ALA A 206 -6.41 44.54 -32.29
N GLU A 207 -5.65 43.80 -33.11
CA GLU A 207 -4.17 43.81 -33.10
C GLU A 207 -3.61 45.23 -33.34
N PRO A 208 -2.29 45.44 -33.17
CA PRO A 208 -1.44 45.27 -34.34
C PRO A 208 -0.05 44.65 -34.07
N SER A 209 0.40 43.87 -35.05
CA SER A 209 1.81 43.62 -35.41
C SER A 209 2.50 44.92 -35.90
N PRO A 210 3.85 45.02 -36.00
CA PRO A 210 4.50 44.54 -37.23
C PRO A 210 5.95 43.99 -37.12
N ALA A 211 6.17 42.95 -37.92
CA ALA A 211 7.28 42.64 -38.84
C ALA A 211 8.64 43.40 -38.82
N ALA A 212 9.73 42.62 -38.97
CA ALA A 212 10.66 42.60 -40.14
C ALA A 212 11.81 41.59 -39.85
N ARG A 213 12.00 40.48 -40.60
CA ARG A 213 12.71 40.30 -41.90
C ARG A 213 14.13 40.89 -41.92
N GLY A 214 15.21 40.20 -42.30
CA GLY A 214 15.37 38.84 -42.84
C GLY A 214 16.81 38.54 -43.29
N ASN A 215 17.00 37.32 -43.84
CA ASN A 215 18.04 36.79 -44.77
C ASN A 215 19.54 36.91 -44.39
N GLY A 216 20.43 35.96 -44.69
CA GLY A 216 20.35 34.71 -45.43
C GLY A 216 21.74 34.03 -45.51
N ALA A 217 21.72 32.73 -45.82
CA ALA A 217 22.74 31.86 -46.47
C ALA A 217 24.25 32.02 -46.17
N SER A 218 24.90 30.93 -45.75
CA SER A 218 25.89 30.14 -46.53
C SER A 218 26.67 29.15 -45.64
N ALA A 219 26.87 27.92 -46.13
CA ALA A 219 27.91 26.96 -45.68
C ALA A 219 29.22 27.22 -46.50
N PRO A 220 30.40 26.56 -46.30
CA PRO A 220 30.71 25.34 -45.52
C PRO A 220 32.08 25.34 -44.77
N ALA A 221 32.48 24.16 -44.27
CA ALA A 221 33.85 23.61 -44.10
C ALA A 221 34.59 23.66 -42.73
N HIS A 222 34.92 22.44 -42.26
CA HIS A 222 36.10 21.94 -41.53
C HIS A 222 36.77 22.76 -40.40
N SER A 223 36.75 22.22 -39.17
CA SER A 223 38.00 21.91 -38.41
C SER A 223 37.71 21.07 -37.17
N ALA A 224 38.60 20.12 -36.92
CA ALA A 224 38.60 19.17 -35.82
C ALA A 224 38.87 19.79 -34.44
N GLY A 225 38.45 19.07 -33.41
CA GLY A 225 39.19 18.95 -32.15
C GLY A 225 38.82 19.91 -31.02
N THR A 226 38.01 19.44 -30.07
CA THR A 226 38.27 19.46 -28.62
C THR A 226 37.22 18.55 -27.95
N PRO A 227 37.58 17.59 -27.09
CA PRO A 227 36.61 16.80 -26.35
C PRO A 227 35.90 17.72 -25.35
N ALA A 228 34.58 17.86 -25.53
CA ALA A 228 33.74 18.56 -24.59
C ALA A 228 33.79 17.85 -23.22
N ALA A 229 34.06 18.67 -22.20
CA ALA A 229 34.01 18.34 -20.78
C ALA A 229 32.74 17.57 -20.39
N PRO A 230 32.77 16.77 -19.30
CA PRO A 230 31.63 15.95 -18.88
C PRO A 230 30.40 16.83 -18.61
N PRO A 231 29.17 16.35 -18.93
CA PRO A 231 27.97 17.12 -18.64
C PRO A 231 27.75 17.23 -17.13
N ALA A 232 27.23 18.38 -16.76
CA ALA A 232 26.95 18.84 -15.41
C ALA A 232 26.14 17.85 -14.55
N SER A 233 26.38 17.92 -13.24
CA SER A 233 25.63 17.28 -12.17
C SER A 233 24.13 17.40 -12.38
N SER A 234 23.47 16.28 -12.70
CA SER A 234 22.02 16.26 -12.88
C SER A 234 21.30 16.38 -11.54
N THR A 235 20.16 17.08 -11.55
CA THR A 235 19.30 17.30 -10.37
C THR A 235 18.53 16.02 -9.97
N THR A 236 18.60 14.94 -10.77
CA THR A 236 17.92 13.65 -10.56
C THR A 236 18.83 12.45 -10.88
N PRO A 237 19.95 12.26 -10.15
CA PRO A 237 20.99 11.30 -10.53
C PRO A 237 20.51 9.84 -10.54
N VAL A 238 19.54 9.49 -9.68
CA VAL A 238 19.01 8.12 -9.61
C VAL A 238 18.08 7.85 -10.79
N ARG A 239 17.20 8.79 -11.11
CA ARG A 239 16.31 8.70 -12.27
C ARG A 239 17.09 8.50 -13.57
N ASP A 240 18.16 9.27 -13.75
CA ASP A 240 18.95 9.25 -14.98
C ASP A 240 19.68 7.91 -15.15
N SER A 241 20.25 7.38 -14.06
CA SER A 241 20.83 6.01 -14.04
C SER A 241 19.78 4.95 -14.43
N MET A 242 18.56 5.07 -13.90
CA MET A 242 17.48 4.14 -14.23
C MET A 242 17.04 4.25 -15.69
N ASP A 243 16.91 5.45 -16.24
CA ASP A 243 16.56 5.68 -17.64
C ASP A 243 17.61 5.06 -18.57
N GLU A 244 18.90 5.31 -18.32
CA GLU A 244 20.00 4.76 -19.12
C GLU A 244 20.01 3.22 -19.11
N LYS A 245 19.95 2.61 -17.91
CA LYS A 245 19.96 1.14 -17.76
C LYS A 245 18.76 0.49 -18.43
N LEU A 246 17.56 1.06 -18.27
CA LEU A 246 16.35 0.53 -18.88
C LEU A 246 16.34 0.68 -20.40
N ARG A 247 16.82 1.81 -20.93
CA ARG A 247 16.96 1.99 -22.38
C ARG A 247 17.98 1.03 -22.98
N ALA A 248 19.14 0.86 -22.35
CA ALA A 248 20.17 -0.05 -22.82
C ALA A 248 19.71 -1.51 -22.81
N ALA A 249 19.10 -1.96 -21.71
CA ALA A 249 18.74 -3.36 -21.54
C ALA A 249 17.44 -3.74 -22.26
N LEU A 250 16.41 -2.89 -22.21
CA LEU A 250 15.05 -3.24 -22.65
C LEU A 250 14.62 -2.58 -23.96
N GLN A 251 15.38 -1.60 -24.47
CA GLN A 251 15.09 -0.88 -25.73
C GLN A 251 13.60 -0.53 -25.85
N PRO A 252 13.02 0.19 -24.87
CA PRO A 252 11.60 0.46 -24.84
C PRO A 252 11.19 1.41 -25.97
N SER A 253 10.04 1.14 -26.60
CA SER A 253 9.41 2.06 -27.54
C SER A 253 8.82 3.27 -26.83
N ALA A 254 8.42 3.13 -25.56
CA ALA A 254 8.05 4.22 -24.67
C ALA A 254 8.51 3.93 -23.24
N LEU A 255 9.11 4.93 -22.58
CA LEU A 255 9.58 4.85 -21.21
C LEU A 255 9.24 6.16 -20.49
N THR A 256 8.47 6.04 -19.42
CA THR A 256 8.14 7.12 -18.50
C THR A 256 8.58 6.73 -17.10
N ILE A 257 9.45 7.54 -16.49
CA ILE A 257 9.90 7.37 -15.10
C ILE A 257 9.46 8.63 -14.34
N HIS A 258 8.60 8.43 -13.34
CA HIS A 258 8.15 9.48 -12.43
C HIS A 258 8.75 9.25 -11.05
N ASP A 259 9.43 10.27 -10.54
CA ASP A 259 9.83 10.33 -9.13
C ASP A 259 8.63 10.80 -8.29
N GLU A 260 8.12 9.91 -7.43
CA GLU A 260 7.00 10.19 -6.52
C GLU A 260 7.51 10.57 -5.12
N SER A 261 8.81 10.77 -4.94
CA SER A 261 9.43 11.03 -3.62
C SER A 261 8.98 12.34 -2.99
N ALA A 262 8.68 13.37 -3.79
CA ALA A 262 8.19 14.67 -3.30
C ALA A 262 6.74 14.62 -2.79
N GLN A 263 5.91 13.67 -3.25
CA GLN A 263 4.56 13.45 -2.70
C GLN A 263 4.61 12.91 -1.25
N HIS A 264 5.82 12.64 -0.75
CA HIS A 264 6.14 12.14 0.58
C HIS A 264 7.09 13.09 1.36
N ALA A 265 7.18 14.37 0.96
CA ALA A 265 8.12 15.36 1.51
C ALA A 265 7.97 15.70 3.02
N GLY A 266 7.01 15.08 3.73
CA GLY A 266 6.83 15.18 5.19
C GLY A 266 7.48 14.07 6.02
N HIS A 267 8.14 13.09 5.40
CA HIS A 267 8.67 11.90 6.08
C HIS A 267 10.19 11.95 6.32
N ALA A 268 10.64 11.26 7.37
CA ALA A 268 12.00 11.31 7.92
C ALA A 268 13.12 10.77 6.98
N ALA A 269 12.81 10.40 5.74
CA ALA A 269 13.77 10.00 4.72
C ALA A 269 14.79 11.11 4.36
N MET A 270 14.53 12.37 4.72
CA MET A 270 15.54 13.44 4.64
C MET A 270 16.56 13.45 5.80
N ARG A 271 16.30 12.75 6.92
CA ARG A 271 17.21 12.75 8.10
C ARG A 271 18.30 11.69 8.02
N HIS A 272 18.08 10.62 7.26
CA HIS A 272 19.08 9.61 6.96
C HIS A 272 19.34 9.57 5.45
N GLY A 273 19.68 10.72 4.87
CA GLY A 273 20.26 10.73 3.54
C GLY A 273 21.59 9.98 3.55
N HIS A 274 21.71 8.93 2.75
CA HIS A 274 22.99 8.66 2.12
C HIS A 274 23.37 9.94 1.37
N ALA A 275 24.42 10.61 1.84
CA ALA A 275 24.93 11.85 1.27
C ALA A 275 25.24 11.64 -0.22
N GLY A 276 24.31 12.00 -1.10
CA GLY A 276 24.45 11.86 -2.55
C GLY A 276 23.17 11.53 -3.32
N SER A 277 22.15 10.95 -2.69
CA SER A 277 20.85 10.68 -3.32
C SER A 277 19.89 11.80 -2.95
N GLY A 278 19.54 12.68 -3.89
CA GLY A 278 18.76 13.92 -3.70
C GLY A 278 17.31 13.76 -3.23
N GLY A 279 17.00 12.78 -2.39
CA GLY A 279 15.66 12.48 -1.88
C GLY A 279 14.85 11.51 -2.75
N GLU A 280 15.41 11.01 -3.85
CA GLU A 280 14.73 10.15 -4.81
C GLU A 280 14.71 8.68 -4.30
N THR A 281 13.59 8.27 -3.70
CA THR A 281 13.42 6.97 -3.05
C THR A 281 12.27 6.13 -3.62
N HIS A 282 11.29 6.77 -4.28
CA HIS A 282 10.09 6.12 -4.80
C HIS A 282 9.89 6.45 -6.28
N PHE A 283 9.77 5.42 -7.12
CA PHE A 283 9.57 5.63 -8.55
C PHE A 283 8.41 4.83 -9.09
N ARG A 284 7.66 5.47 -9.98
CA ARG A 284 6.70 4.82 -10.88
C ARG A 284 7.30 4.74 -12.28
N ILE A 285 7.32 3.55 -12.85
CA ILE A 285 7.86 3.30 -14.19
C ILE A 285 6.77 2.70 -15.06
N GLN A 286 6.48 3.37 -16.17
CA GLN A 286 5.66 2.86 -17.26
C GLN A 286 6.58 2.54 -18.43
N LEU A 287 6.59 1.28 -18.87
CA LEU A 287 7.53 0.80 -19.87
C LEU A 287 6.83 -0.06 -20.93
N ILE A 288 6.98 0.34 -22.19
CA ILE A 288 6.52 -0.40 -23.36
C ILE A 288 7.74 -0.92 -24.12
N SER A 289 7.85 -2.24 -24.32
CA SER A 289 8.97 -2.85 -25.04
C SER A 289 8.54 -4.11 -25.80
N SER A 290 9.07 -4.29 -27.02
CA SER A 290 8.87 -5.51 -27.81
C SER A 290 9.44 -6.76 -27.11
N LYS A 291 10.42 -6.60 -26.22
CA LYS A 291 10.96 -7.71 -25.40
C LYS A 291 9.93 -8.30 -24.43
N PHE A 292 8.77 -7.66 -24.28
CA PHE A 292 7.67 -8.16 -23.44
C PHE A 292 6.63 -8.98 -24.21
N GLU A 293 6.77 -9.11 -25.53
CA GLU A 293 5.88 -9.95 -26.33
C GLU A 293 5.91 -11.40 -25.88
N GLY A 294 4.74 -12.00 -25.72
CA GLY A 294 4.59 -13.38 -25.25
C GLY A 294 4.95 -13.62 -23.77
N LEU A 295 5.46 -12.62 -23.04
CA LEU A 295 5.80 -12.74 -21.63
C LEU A 295 4.63 -12.37 -20.73
N LYS A 296 4.46 -13.11 -19.62
CA LYS A 296 3.51 -12.76 -18.56
C LYS A 296 4.03 -11.58 -17.73
N THR A 297 3.14 -10.79 -17.13
CA THR A 297 3.47 -9.62 -16.29
C THR A 297 4.63 -9.88 -15.31
N MET A 298 4.63 -11.05 -14.66
CA MET A 298 5.68 -11.48 -13.75
C MET A 298 7.07 -11.55 -14.39
N GLN A 299 7.17 -12.12 -15.58
CA GLN A 299 8.43 -12.25 -16.33
C GLN A 299 8.93 -10.87 -16.76
N ARG A 300 8.01 -9.99 -17.20
CA ARG A 300 8.34 -8.59 -17.53
C ARG A 300 8.88 -7.84 -16.32
N HIS A 301 8.20 -7.94 -15.18
CA HIS A 301 8.64 -7.29 -13.95
C HIS A 301 9.99 -7.85 -13.49
N ARG A 302 10.21 -9.17 -13.57
CA ARG A 302 11.52 -9.77 -13.25
C ARG A 302 12.65 -9.21 -14.11
N LEU A 303 12.43 -9.01 -15.42
CA LEU A 303 13.42 -8.40 -16.30
C LEU A 303 13.76 -6.97 -15.86
N VAL A 304 12.74 -6.16 -15.57
CA VAL A 304 12.93 -4.79 -15.07
C VAL A 304 13.68 -4.78 -13.73
N TYR A 305 13.28 -5.63 -12.78
CA TYR A 305 13.97 -5.76 -11.48
C TYR A 305 15.42 -6.25 -11.60
N GLN A 306 15.73 -7.10 -12.59
CA GLN A 306 17.10 -7.55 -12.85
C GLN A 306 17.99 -6.40 -13.35
N VAL A 307 17.46 -5.57 -14.25
CA VAL A 307 18.17 -4.40 -14.78
C VAL A 307 18.41 -3.36 -13.69
N LEU A 308 17.43 -3.15 -12.81
CA LEU A 308 17.49 -2.13 -11.75
C LEU A 308 18.01 -2.65 -10.41
N LYS A 309 18.57 -3.86 -10.37
CA LYS A 309 18.96 -4.53 -9.11
C LYS A 309 19.94 -3.69 -8.28
N GLU A 310 20.88 -3.00 -8.92
CA GLU A 310 21.88 -2.17 -8.25
C GLU A 310 21.29 -0.91 -7.63
N GLU A 311 20.35 -0.25 -8.32
CA GLU A 311 19.65 0.93 -7.81
C GLU A 311 18.72 0.59 -6.65
N LEU A 312 18.08 -0.58 -6.73
CA LEU A 312 17.25 -1.16 -5.66
C LEU A 312 18.04 -1.66 -4.45
N ALA A 313 19.34 -1.94 -4.63
CA ALA A 313 20.24 -2.26 -3.52
C ALA A 313 20.80 -1.00 -2.85
N GLY A 314 20.60 0.17 -3.47
CA GLY A 314 21.07 1.46 -2.99
C GLY A 314 19.91 2.41 -2.66
N PRO A 315 19.76 3.56 -3.35
CA PRO A 315 18.87 4.64 -2.92
C PRO A 315 17.38 4.36 -3.13
N VAL A 316 17.01 3.42 -4.01
CA VAL A 316 15.61 3.17 -4.36
C VAL A 316 14.94 2.23 -3.36
N HIS A 317 13.90 2.70 -2.69
CA HIS A 317 13.19 1.97 -1.63
C HIS A 317 11.94 1.24 -2.13
N ALA A 318 11.27 1.75 -3.18
CA ALA A 318 10.10 1.11 -3.77
C ALA A 318 9.94 1.44 -5.27
N LEU A 319 9.45 0.46 -6.05
CA LEU A 319 9.13 0.61 -7.47
C LEU A 319 7.69 0.17 -7.78
N SER A 320 6.94 1.05 -8.42
CA SER A 320 5.67 0.72 -9.06
C SER A 320 5.90 0.53 -10.57
N LEU A 321 5.53 -0.63 -11.11
CA LEU A 321 5.80 -1.01 -12.50
C LEU A 321 4.50 -1.24 -13.27
N GLU A 322 4.38 -0.58 -14.43
CA GLU A 322 3.41 -0.89 -15.46
C GLU A 322 4.17 -1.28 -16.73
N THR A 323 4.05 -2.54 -17.15
CA THR A 323 4.81 -3.08 -18.29
C THR A 323 3.90 -3.66 -19.36
N LYS A 324 3.99 -3.12 -20.58
CA LYS A 324 3.17 -3.53 -21.73
C LYS A 324 4.03 -3.89 -22.94
N SER A 325 3.54 -4.77 -23.81
CA SER A 325 4.11 -4.90 -25.16
C SER A 325 3.54 -3.83 -26.10
N PRO A 326 4.16 -3.55 -27.26
CA PRO A 326 3.61 -2.62 -28.25
C PRO A 326 2.21 -3.00 -28.73
N ALA A 327 1.87 -4.30 -28.73
CA ALA A 327 0.55 -4.80 -29.09
C ALA A 327 -0.54 -4.54 -28.03
N GLU A 328 -0.15 -4.24 -26.79
CA GLU A 328 -1.05 -4.00 -25.64
C GLU A 328 -1.10 -2.51 -25.23
N ALA A 329 -0.27 -1.68 -25.88
CA ALA A 329 -0.02 -0.28 -25.55
C ALA A 329 -1.28 0.58 -25.65
#